data_AF-A0A836RRP9-F1
#
_entry.id   AF-A0A836RRP9-F1
#
_cell.length_a   1.000
_cell.length_b   1.000
_cell.length_c   1.000
_cell.angle_alpha   90.00
_cell.angle_beta   90.00
_cell.angle_gamma   90.00
#
_symmetry.space_group_name_H-M   'P 1'
#
loop_
_entity.id
_entity.type
_entity.pdbx_description
1 polymer ?
#
loop_
_entity_poly.entity_id
_entity_poly.type
_entity_poly.pdbx_seq_one_letter_code
_entity_poly.pdbx_strand_id
1 'polypeptide(L)'
;AIISANSDEGFSADQLAEMTPFAKAKDDPDKETESQRVIRSLHDMKTAGLLSESMLLTAFVNYKMKGSSLSMIKKIVDLENKILGKLQEEAPDVDTDDEKQWQNLSISRLNQYLLDVGLTDSNPERIQNILHGLSQDGKGMASNKGSLEIRHFGRDQYRIHIKRGWLALRTTAQLRQAVAHIVLKTIINKIQSDSPANASLLVEFSLDDLSNALKQDSVLCSQLKDPLAVIDRALLYLHEQKIIILQNGLAIFRQAMTIKVLPEKRGYTNKDYKPLSHHYEERVFQVHVMNEYARIGLDKISAALEFVLAYFAEDKDSFIQRYFPRKKGMLERATSQQSYQKIVSELGNKKQETIVEASDHQNSLILAGPGSGKTRTVVHRCAWLLRVKRIPAEGILVLTFNRNAATLLRRRLYTLVDRDAYGVTIQTYHSLALRLTGYSFYHEQGMKKKGEDTEPDFDAVIREAIALLKGETEILGIEPDNIRDRLLAGYRQILVDEYQDIDELQYEL
;
A
#
# COMPACT_ATOMS: atom_id res chain seq x y z
N ALA A 1 32.95 3.91 -27.57
CA ALA A 1 32.60 4.85 -26.50
C ALA A 1 33.45 4.61 -25.25
N ILE A 2 33.40 3.44 -24.62
CA ILE A 2 34.16 3.15 -23.37
C ILE A 2 35.69 3.08 -23.58
N ILE A 3 36.16 2.57 -24.72
CA ILE A 3 37.61 2.41 -25.02
C ILE A 3 38.36 3.75 -25.06
N SER A 4 37.64 4.87 -25.20
CA SER A 4 38.19 6.23 -25.32
C SER A 4 37.78 7.16 -24.18
N ALA A 5 37.13 6.66 -23.13
CA ALA A 5 36.63 7.44 -21.99
C ALA A 5 37.69 7.55 -20.89
N ASN A 6 37.68 8.64 -20.12
CA ASN A 6 38.56 8.78 -18.95
C ASN A 6 38.16 7.80 -17.83
N SER A 7 39.05 7.54 -16.87
CA SER A 7 38.81 6.60 -15.75
C SER A 7 37.55 6.91 -14.93
N ASP A 8 37.12 8.17 -14.95
CA ASP A 8 36.00 8.69 -14.17
C ASP A 8 34.72 8.86 -15.03
N GLU A 9 34.80 8.56 -16.33
CA GLU A 9 33.67 8.53 -17.26
C GLU A 9 33.18 7.10 -17.46
N GLY A 10 32.07 6.75 -16.79
CA GLY A 10 31.37 5.47 -16.92
C GLY A 10 29.96 5.64 -17.46
N PHE A 11 29.37 4.52 -17.90
CA PHE A 11 27.92 4.45 -18.11
C PHE A 11 27.26 3.91 -16.84
N SER A 12 26.16 4.52 -16.41
CA SER A 12 25.29 3.87 -15.42
C SER A 12 24.58 2.67 -16.08
N ALA A 13 24.16 1.69 -15.28
CA ALA A 13 23.35 0.58 -15.78
C ALA A 13 22.06 1.08 -16.46
N ASP A 14 21.49 2.18 -15.98
CA ASP A 14 20.32 2.82 -16.58
C ASP A 14 20.63 3.38 -17.98
N GLN A 15 21.79 4.03 -18.17
CA GLN A 15 22.22 4.53 -19.48
C GLN A 15 22.50 3.40 -20.47
N LEU A 16 22.99 2.25 -20.00
CA LEU A 16 23.16 1.06 -20.83
C LEU A 16 21.81 0.45 -21.22
N ALA A 17 20.85 0.39 -20.31
CA ALA A 17 19.51 -0.12 -20.57
C ALA A 17 18.73 0.72 -21.60
N GLU A 18 18.99 2.03 -21.68
CA GLU A 18 18.41 2.92 -22.69
C GLU A 18 19.00 2.72 -24.11
N MET A 19 20.11 1.99 -24.25
CA MET A 19 20.71 1.75 -25.57
C MET A 19 19.90 0.72 -26.37
N THR A 20 19.70 1.01 -27.66
CA THR A 20 18.90 0.22 -28.61
C THR A 20 19.21 -1.30 -28.65
N PRO A 21 20.46 -1.78 -28.43
CA PRO A 21 20.77 -3.21 -28.40
C PRO A 21 20.18 -3.99 -27.20
N PHE A 22 19.83 -3.30 -26.10
CA PHE A 22 19.29 -3.94 -24.89
C PHE A 22 17.77 -3.82 -24.78
N ALA A 23 17.13 -3.07 -25.68
CA ALA A 23 15.68 -2.95 -25.75
C ALA A 23 15.03 -4.27 -26.18
N LYS A 24 13.85 -4.57 -25.65
CA LYS A 24 13.12 -5.82 -25.94
C LYS A 24 12.81 -5.96 -27.44
N ALA A 25 13.38 -6.98 -28.09
CA ALA A 25 13.13 -7.34 -29.49
C ALA A 25 11.94 -8.32 -29.61
N LYS A 26 11.34 -8.42 -30.82
CA LYS A 26 10.18 -9.30 -31.09
C LYS A 26 10.45 -10.79 -30.87
N ASP A 27 11.70 -11.21 -31.00
CA ASP A 27 12.13 -12.61 -30.90
C ASP A 27 12.72 -12.96 -29.51
N ASP A 28 12.74 -12.00 -28.58
CA ASP A 28 13.27 -12.24 -27.25
C ASP A 28 12.34 -13.11 -26.41
N PRO A 29 12.88 -14.05 -25.61
CA PRO A 29 12.07 -14.78 -24.66
C PRO A 29 11.40 -13.81 -23.69
N ASP A 30 10.09 -13.95 -23.50
CA ASP A 30 9.27 -13.15 -22.55
C ASP A 30 9.73 -13.23 -21.07
N LYS A 31 10.85 -13.90 -20.80
CA LYS A 31 11.34 -14.32 -19.49
C LYS A 31 12.49 -13.47 -18.96
N GLU A 32 13.16 -12.67 -19.80
CA GLU A 32 14.32 -11.84 -19.41
C GLU A 32 13.96 -10.35 -19.52
N THR A 33 14.21 -9.57 -18.47
CA THR A 33 14.06 -8.11 -18.51
C THR A 33 15.28 -7.44 -19.15
N GLU A 34 15.11 -6.23 -19.67
CA GLU A 34 16.19 -5.44 -20.28
C GLU A 34 17.36 -5.25 -19.29
N SER A 35 17.05 -5.00 -18.01
CA SER A 35 18.02 -4.92 -16.91
C SER A 35 18.76 -6.24 -16.67
N GLN A 36 18.06 -7.37 -16.67
CA GLN A 36 18.68 -8.70 -16.53
C GLN A 36 19.64 -9.00 -17.67
N ARG A 37 19.29 -8.58 -18.90
CA ARG A 37 20.17 -8.73 -20.06
C ARG A 37 21.43 -7.88 -19.95
N VAL A 38 21.32 -6.65 -19.47
CA VAL A 38 22.49 -5.78 -19.21
C VAL A 38 23.40 -6.43 -18.17
N ILE A 39 22.84 -6.87 -17.03
CA ILE A 39 23.61 -7.52 -15.95
C ILE A 39 24.32 -8.77 -16.47
N ARG A 40 23.61 -9.63 -17.21
CA ARG A 40 24.17 -10.84 -17.81
C ARG A 40 25.27 -10.53 -18.82
N SER A 41 25.07 -9.55 -19.69
CA SER A 41 26.06 -9.17 -20.70
C SER A 41 27.33 -8.63 -20.05
N LEU A 42 27.22 -7.81 -19.00
CA LEU A 42 28.36 -7.32 -18.22
C LEU A 42 29.13 -8.45 -17.53
N HIS A 43 28.41 -9.42 -16.96
CA HIS A 43 29.02 -10.61 -16.38
C HIS A 43 29.73 -11.46 -17.46
N ASP A 44 29.11 -11.70 -18.61
CA ASP A 44 29.69 -12.47 -19.70
C ASP A 44 30.95 -11.79 -20.26
N MET A 45 30.94 -10.46 -20.44
CA MET A 45 32.11 -9.67 -20.82
C MET A 45 33.26 -9.84 -19.82
N LYS A 46 32.98 -9.83 -18.52
CA LYS A 46 33.98 -10.07 -17.49
C LYS A 46 34.51 -11.51 -17.53
N THR A 47 33.65 -12.51 -17.69
CA THR A 47 34.10 -13.91 -17.84
C THR A 47 34.97 -14.13 -19.07
N ALA A 48 34.75 -13.36 -20.14
CA ALA A 48 35.59 -13.32 -21.33
C ALA A 48 36.87 -12.49 -21.15
N GLY A 49 37.08 -11.87 -19.98
CA GLY A 49 38.26 -11.05 -19.67
C GLY A 49 38.22 -9.63 -20.25
N LEU A 50 37.06 -9.15 -20.72
CA LEU A 50 36.90 -7.82 -21.31
C LEU A 50 36.68 -6.72 -20.26
N LEU A 51 36.29 -7.10 -19.03
CA LEU A 51 36.06 -6.19 -17.90
C LEU A 51 36.81 -6.71 -16.66
N SER A 52 37.31 -5.79 -15.82
CA SER A 52 37.89 -6.13 -14.52
C SER A 52 36.82 -6.58 -13.53
N GLU A 53 35.65 -5.92 -13.54
CA GLU A 53 34.51 -6.22 -12.68
C GLU A 53 33.20 -6.02 -13.46
N SER A 54 32.18 -6.84 -13.19
CA SER A 54 30.93 -6.77 -13.96
C SER A 54 30.08 -5.55 -13.59
N MET A 55 29.81 -5.37 -12.29
CA MET A 55 28.96 -4.30 -11.77
C MET A 55 29.26 -4.07 -10.29
N LEU A 56 29.60 -2.83 -9.94
CA LEU A 56 29.76 -2.37 -8.57
C LEU A 56 28.43 -1.86 -8.02
N LEU A 57 28.08 -2.35 -6.84
CA LEU A 57 26.87 -2.00 -6.09
C LEU A 57 27.25 -1.50 -4.72
N THR A 58 26.47 -0.55 -4.20
CA THR A 58 26.64 -0.03 -2.85
C THR A 58 25.37 -0.21 -2.03
N ALA A 59 25.52 -0.70 -0.80
CA ALA A 59 24.42 -0.86 0.14
C ALA A 59 24.80 -0.36 1.52
N PHE A 60 23.84 0.27 2.19
CA PHE A 60 23.90 0.52 3.62
C PHE A 60 23.57 -0.76 4.40
N VAL A 61 24.41 -1.07 5.39
CA VAL A 61 24.27 -2.23 6.25
C VAL A 61 24.43 -1.81 7.72
N ASN A 62 23.54 -2.30 8.57
CA ASN A 62 23.60 -2.06 10.02
C ASN A 62 24.52 -3.09 10.67
N TYR A 63 25.70 -2.66 11.11
CA TYR A 63 26.73 -3.52 11.68
C TYR A 63 26.94 -3.25 13.18
N LYS A 64 27.03 -4.32 13.99
CA LYS A 64 27.28 -4.30 15.46
C LYS A 64 26.32 -3.46 16.33
N MET A 65 25.15 -3.07 15.80
CA MET A 65 24.07 -2.41 16.57
C MET A 65 22.99 -3.39 17.07
N LYS A 66 22.17 -2.94 18.03
CA LYS A 66 20.88 -3.57 18.35
C LYS A 66 20.04 -3.57 17.07
N GLY A 67 19.64 -4.75 16.57
CA GLY A 67 19.00 -4.88 15.26
C GLY A 67 19.97 -4.91 14.07
N SER A 68 21.19 -5.40 14.25
CA SER A 68 22.13 -5.64 13.14
C SER A 68 21.48 -6.44 12.00
N SER A 69 21.93 -6.20 10.77
CA SER A 69 21.37 -6.86 9.58
C SER A 69 21.38 -8.39 9.69
N LEU A 70 22.40 -8.98 10.36
CA LEU A 70 22.47 -10.42 10.63
C LEU A 70 21.46 -10.93 11.67
N SER A 71 21.14 -10.12 12.68
CA SER A 71 20.08 -10.45 13.63
C SER A 71 18.71 -10.30 12.97
N MET A 72 18.55 -9.26 12.15
CA MET A 72 17.30 -8.93 11.49
C MET A 72 16.88 -10.00 10.47
N ILE A 73 17.80 -10.49 9.64
CA ILE A 73 17.49 -11.57 8.69
C ILE A 73 16.98 -12.83 9.39
N LYS A 74 17.55 -13.20 10.55
CA LYS A 74 17.10 -14.37 11.32
C LYS A 74 15.66 -14.19 11.81
N LYS A 75 15.37 -13.04 12.42
CA LYS A 75 14.02 -12.70 12.90
C LYS A 75 12.99 -12.72 11.76
N ILE A 76 13.33 -12.17 10.60
CA ILE A 76 12.43 -12.14 9.44
C ILE A 76 12.21 -13.55 8.88
N VAL A 77 13.26 -14.36 8.79
CA VAL A 77 13.15 -15.76 8.35
C VAL A 77 12.26 -16.56 9.29
N ASP A 78 12.41 -16.39 10.60
CA ASP A 78 11.58 -17.07 11.60
C ASP A 78 10.10 -16.66 11.48
N LEU A 79 9.83 -15.36 11.35
CA LEU A 79 8.48 -14.83 11.11
C LEU A 79 7.88 -15.37 9.82
N GLU A 80 8.61 -15.30 8.71
CA GLU A 80 8.16 -15.77 7.40
C GLU A 80 7.82 -17.27 7.42
N ASN A 81 8.67 -18.10 8.04
CA ASN A 81 8.42 -19.54 8.16
C ASN A 81 7.18 -19.84 9.01
N LYS A 82 6.93 -19.06 10.07
CA LYS A 82 5.73 -19.20 10.89
C LYS A 82 4.46 -18.72 10.18
N ILE A 83 4.55 -17.65 9.40
CA ILE A 83 3.45 -17.20 8.52
C ILE A 83 3.10 -18.31 7.51
N LEU A 84 4.08 -18.87 6.81
CA LEU A 84 3.85 -19.96 5.86
C LEU A 84 3.30 -21.22 6.53
N GLY A 85 3.74 -21.52 7.75
CA GLY A 85 3.17 -22.55 8.61
C GLY A 85 1.67 -22.34 8.83
N LYS A 86 1.32 -21.15 9.32
CA LYS A 86 -0.07 -20.81 9.65
C LYS A 86 -0.99 -20.80 8.44
N LEU A 87 -0.54 -20.25 7.32
CA LEU A 87 -1.33 -20.23 6.09
C LEU A 87 -1.60 -21.65 5.55
N GLN A 88 -0.63 -22.57 5.67
CA GLN A 88 -0.83 -23.96 5.28
C GLN A 88 -1.81 -24.69 6.21
N GLU A 89 -1.81 -24.41 7.50
CA GLU A 89 -2.79 -24.97 8.44
C GLU A 89 -4.21 -24.52 8.14
N GLU A 90 -4.40 -23.24 7.76
CA GLU A 90 -5.72 -22.68 7.45
C GLU A 90 -6.27 -23.19 6.10
N ALA A 91 -5.40 -23.58 5.18
CA ALA A 91 -5.78 -24.16 3.89
C ALA A 91 -4.79 -25.24 3.43
N PRO A 92 -4.94 -26.48 3.92
CA PRO A 92 -4.03 -27.59 3.56
C PRO A 92 -4.17 -28.00 2.09
N ASP A 93 -5.40 -28.01 1.56
CA ASP A 93 -5.75 -28.48 0.23
C ASP A 93 -5.95 -27.31 -0.75
N VAL A 94 -4.84 -26.71 -1.15
CA VAL A 94 -4.84 -25.67 -2.20
C VAL A 94 -4.77 -26.34 -3.56
N ASP A 95 -5.83 -26.16 -4.36
CA ASP A 95 -5.81 -26.47 -5.78
C ASP A 95 -5.13 -25.32 -6.52
N THR A 96 -3.95 -25.59 -7.09
CA THR A 96 -3.14 -24.57 -7.78
C THR A 96 -3.66 -24.22 -9.16
N ASP A 97 -4.57 -25.03 -9.71
CA ASP A 97 -5.12 -24.85 -11.05
C ASP A 97 -6.47 -24.09 -11.03
N ASP A 98 -7.09 -23.91 -9.85
CA ASP A 98 -8.31 -23.11 -9.69
C ASP A 98 -7.98 -21.64 -9.37
N GLU A 99 -7.92 -20.79 -10.41
CA GLU A 99 -7.74 -19.33 -10.29
C GLU A 99 -8.83 -18.62 -9.44
N LYS A 100 -9.91 -19.33 -9.06
CA LYS A 100 -10.99 -18.81 -8.23
C LYS A 100 -10.83 -19.14 -6.74
N GLN A 101 -9.85 -19.95 -6.34
CA GLN A 101 -9.65 -20.31 -4.93
C GLN A 101 -8.92 -19.19 -4.17
N TRP A 102 -9.68 -18.18 -3.74
CA TRP A 102 -9.21 -17.09 -2.88
C TRP A 102 -9.52 -17.38 -1.41
N GLN A 103 -8.53 -17.23 -0.56
CA GLN A 103 -8.65 -17.43 0.89
C GLN A 103 -8.67 -16.08 1.60
N ASN A 104 -9.55 -15.91 2.57
CA ASN A 104 -9.59 -14.69 3.37
C ASN A 104 -8.51 -14.76 4.47
N LEU A 105 -7.66 -13.75 4.53
CA LEU A 105 -6.65 -13.55 5.57
C LEU A 105 -6.96 -12.28 6.35
N SER A 106 -6.90 -12.32 7.68
CA SER A 106 -6.84 -11.11 8.51
C SER A 106 -5.43 -10.92 9.02
N ILE A 107 -4.85 -9.74 8.75
CA ILE A 107 -3.48 -9.45 9.15
C ILE A 107 -3.40 -9.27 10.66
N SER A 108 -4.38 -8.63 11.30
CA SER A 108 -4.41 -8.53 12.77
C SER A 108 -4.49 -9.90 13.46
N ARG A 109 -5.26 -10.85 12.91
CA ARG A 109 -5.32 -12.22 13.46
C ARG A 109 -4.01 -12.96 13.32
N LEU A 110 -3.39 -12.87 12.14
CA LEU A 110 -2.08 -13.46 11.90
C LEU A 110 -1.02 -12.83 12.80
N ASN A 111 -1.07 -11.50 12.99
CA ASN A 111 -0.17 -10.78 13.89
C ASN A 111 -0.30 -11.25 15.33
N GLN A 112 -1.53 -11.35 15.85
CA GLN A 112 -1.75 -11.85 17.19
C GLN A 112 -1.19 -13.27 17.36
N TYR A 113 -1.47 -14.17 16.42
CA TYR A 113 -0.91 -15.53 16.47
C TYR A 113 0.62 -15.53 16.56
N LEU A 114 1.30 -14.66 15.81
CA LEU A 114 2.76 -14.55 15.87
C LEU A 114 3.24 -14.02 17.23
N LEU A 115 2.55 -13.03 17.80
CA LEU A 115 2.83 -12.51 19.14
C LEU A 115 2.62 -13.59 20.21
N ASP A 116 1.53 -14.36 20.13
CA ASP A 116 1.20 -15.45 21.08
C ASP A 116 2.25 -16.58 21.07
N VAL A 117 2.89 -16.81 19.92
CA VAL A 117 3.98 -17.79 19.76
C VAL A 117 5.34 -17.22 20.23
N GLY A 118 5.37 -15.97 20.68
CA GLY A 118 6.55 -15.31 21.27
C GLY A 118 7.37 -14.47 20.29
N LEU A 119 6.83 -14.15 19.10
CA LEU A 119 7.51 -13.32 18.11
C LEU A 119 7.15 -11.84 18.31
N THR A 120 7.75 -11.22 19.32
CA THR A 120 7.44 -9.84 19.76
C THR A 120 7.73 -8.76 18.72
N ASP A 121 8.54 -9.03 17.70
CA ASP A 121 8.86 -8.09 16.62
C ASP A 121 7.84 -8.10 15.47
N SER A 122 6.77 -8.90 15.61
CA SER A 122 5.68 -8.98 14.63
C SER A 122 4.82 -7.72 14.65
N ASN A 123 4.50 -7.21 13.47
CA ASN A 123 3.53 -6.13 13.29
C ASN A 123 2.84 -6.27 11.93
N PRO A 124 1.67 -5.62 11.72
CA PRO A 124 0.91 -5.73 10.47
C PRO A 124 1.71 -5.34 9.22
N GLU A 125 2.52 -4.28 9.28
CA GLU A 125 3.31 -3.80 8.14
C GLU A 125 4.38 -4.83 7.74
N ARG A 126 5.07 -5.41 8.72
CA ARG A 126 6.07 -6.47 8.48
C ARG A 126 5.44 -7.70 7.84
N ILE A 127 4.26 -8.11 8.32
CA ILE A 127 3.54 -9.24 7.73
C ILE A 127 3.18 -8.94 6.27
N GLN A 128 2.68 -7.73 5.98
CA GLN A 128 2.38 -7.30 4.62
C GLN A 128 3.63 -7.28 3.73
N ASN A 129 4.75 -6.78 4.22
CA ASN A 129 6.03 -6.76 3.49
C ASN A 129 6.55 -8.18 3.20
N ILE A 130 6.40 -9.11 4.14
CA ILE A 130 6.75 -10.53 3.93
C ILE A 130 5.85 -11.16 2.87
N LEU A 131 4.52 -10.97 2.97
CA LEU A 131 3.55 -11.48 1.99
C LEU A 131 3.80 -10.89 0.60
N HIS A 132 4.12 -9.59 0.52
CA HIS A 132 4.50 -8.96 -0.73
C HIS A 132 5.80 -9.55 -1.31
N GLY A 133 6.81 -9.80 -0.47
CA GLY A 133 8.04 -10.48 -0.88
C GLY A 133 7.76 -11.88 -1.46
N LEU A 134 6.94 -12.68 -0.78
CA LEU A 134 6.52 -14.00 -1.27
C LEU A 134 5.75 -13.92 -2.60
N SER A 135 5.02 -12.82 -2.85
CA SER A 135 4.36 -12.61 -4.15
C SER A 135 5.33 -12.41 -5.31
N GLN A 136 6.58 -11.99 -5.04
CA GLN A 136 7.64 -11.87 -6.05
C GLN A 136 8.49 -13.14 -6.18
N ASP A 137 8.44 -14.04 -5.18
CA ASP A 137 9.20 -15.29 -5.19
C ASP A 137 8.74 -16.18 -6.34
N GLY A 138 9.68 -16.59 -7.18
CA GLY A 138 9.39 -17.41 -8.36
C GLY A 138 9.96 -16.85 -9.63
N LYS A 139 9.76 -15.54 -9.87
CA LYS A 139 10.26 -14.84 -11.06
C LYS A 139 11.78 -15.05 -11.16
N GLY A 140 12.23 -15.75 -12.20
CA GLY A 140 13.65 -16.07 -12.43
C GLY A 140 14.24 -17.24 -11.61
N MET A 141 13.60 -17.70 -10.51
CA MET A 141 14.14 -18.79 -9.67
C MET A 141 13.50 -20.16 -9.97
N ALA A 142 12.18 -20.21 -10.15
CA ALA A 142 11.42 -21.47 -10.27
C ALA A 142 10.32 -21.43 -11.34
N SER A 143 9.67 -20.28 -11.57
CA SER A 143 8.54 -20.11 -12.50
C SER A 143 8.32 -18.64 -12.85
N ASN A 144 7.76 -18.30 -14.02
CA ASN A 144 7.47 -16.91 -14.38
C ASN A 144 6.34 -16.28 -13.53
N LYS A 145 5.64 -17.08 -12.73
CA LYS A 145 4.56 -16.63 -11.84
C LYS A 145 5.10 -16.51 -10.41
N GLY A 146 4.71 -15.44 -9.70
CA GLY A 146 4.94 -15.29 -8.26
C GLY A 146 4.34 -16.44 -7.45
N SER A 147 4.80 -16.63 -6.20
CA SER A 147 4.38 -17.78 -5.39
C SER A 147 2.97 -17.63 -4.82
N LEU A 148 2.53 -16.38 -4.63
CA LEU A 148 1.18 -16.04 -4.22
C LEU A 148 0.73 -14.70 -4.81
N GLU A 149 -0.57 -14.44 -4.76
CA GLU A 149 -1.17 -13.15 -5.03
C GLU A 149 -1.94 -12.68 -3.80
N ILE A 150 -1.82 -11.39 -3.48
CA ILE A 150 -2.51 -10.77 -2.35
C ILE A 150 -3.33 -9.58 -2.85
N ARG A 151 -4.58 -9.51 -2.40
CA ARG A 151 -5.50 -8.39 -2.69
C ARG A 151 -6.08 -7.86 -1.40
N HIS A 152 -6.07 -6.54 -1.25
CA HIS A 152 -6.72 -5.89 -0.13
C HIS A 152 -8.24 -5.87 -0.32
N PHE A 153 -8.99 -6.23 0.73
CA PHE A 153 -10.44 -6.32 0.73
C PHE A 153 -11.01 -5.67 2.01
N GLY A 154 -10.82 -4.37 2.17
CA GLY A 154 -11.47 -3.59 3.25
C GLY A 154 -10.73 -3.64 4.60
N ARG A 155 -11.47 -3.44 5.71
CA ARG A 155 -10.95 -3.14 7.06
C ARG A 155 -10.15 -4.29 7.70
N ASP A 156 -8.88 -4.47 7.31
CA ASP A 156 -7.96 -5.54 7.75
C ASP A 156 -8.19 -6.92 7.12
N GLN A 157 -8.97 -7.00 6.05
CA GLN A 157 -9.17 -8.25 5.32
C GLN A 157 -8.39 -8.22 4.02
N TYR A 158 -7.59 -9.27 3.82
CA TYR A 158 -6.88 -9.54 2.60
C TYR A 158 -7.42 -10.83 2.01
N ARG A 159 -7.29 -10.97 0.71
CA ARG A 159 -7.47 -12.26 0.04
C ARG A 159 -6.14 -12.71 -0.52
N ILE A 160 -5.80 -13.96 -0.23
CA ILE A 160 -4.59 -14.60 -0.76
C ILE A 160 -5.01 -15.70 -1.72
N HIS A 161 -4.32 -15.77 -2.85
CA HIS A 161 -4.41 -16.86 -3.79
C HIS A 161 -3.01 -17.45 -3.96
N ILE A 162 -2.87 -18.73 -3.63
CA ILE A 162 -1.60 -19.45 -3.67
C ILE A 162 -1.43 -20.02 -5.07
N LYS A 163 -0.33 -19.66 -5.75
CA LYS A 163 -0.12 -19.97 -7.19
C LYS A 163 0.71 -21.24 -7.44
N ARG A 164 1.13 -21.92 -6.39
CA ARG A 164 1.93 -23.15 -6.43
C ARG A 164 1.72 -23.96 -5.16
N GLY A 165 1.91 -25.27 -5.21
CA GLY A 165 1.68 -26.12 -4.06
C GLY A 165 2.57 -25.73 -2.87
N TRP A 166 2.10 -25.96 -1.65
CA TRP A 166 2.79 -25.57 -0.41
C TRP A 166 4.25 -26.03 -0.35
N LEU A 167 4.54 -27.25 -0.83
CA LEU A 167 5.89 -27.78 -0.90
C LEU A 167 6.79 -26.90 -1.78
N ALA A 168 6.36 -26.61 -3.02
CA ALA A 168 7.12 -25.79 -3.96
C ALA A 168 7.30 -24.35 -3.47
N LEU A 169 6.28 -23.79 -2.80
CA LEU A 169 6.34 -22.48 -2.17
C LEU A 169 7.42 -22.45 -1.10
N ARG A 170 7.38 -23.40 -0.15
CA ARG A 170 8.37 -23.49 0.94
C ARG A 170 9.79 -23.70 0.42
N THR A 171 9.98 -24.58 -0.55
CA THR A 171 11.31 -24.80 -1.16
C THR A 171 11.83 -23.52 -1.82
N THR A 172 10.98 -22.78 -2.53
CA THR A 172 11.38 -21.50 -3.16
C THR A 172 11.77 -20.46 -2.10
N ALA A 173 10.97 -20.32 -1.05
CA ALA A 173 11.24 -19.41 0.05
C ALA A 173 12.54 -19.77 0.78
N GLN A 174 12.74 -21.05 1.14
CA GLN A 174 13.95 -21.53 1.80
C GLN A 174 15.21 -21.30 0.95
N LEU A 175 15.13 -21.57 -0.35
CA LEU A 175 16.24 -21.32 -1.27
C LEU A 175 16.61 -19.83 -1.29
N ARG A 176 15.61 -18.94 -1.39
CA ARG A 176 15.82 -17.49 -1.33
C ARG A 176 16.43 -17.06 -0.01
N GLN A 177 15.91 -17.56 1.11
CA GLN A 177 16.41 -17.23 2.46
C GLN A 177 17.88 -17.65 2.63
N ALA A 178 18.25 -18.84 2.16
CA ALA A 178 19.61 -19.35 2.21
C ALA A 178 20.58 -18.48 1.37
N VAL A 179 20.20 -18.15 0.14
CA VAL A 179 21.00 -17.29 -0.74
C VAL A 179 21.12 -15.88 -0.16
N ALA A 180 20.03 -15.31 0.36
CA ALA A 180 20.05 -14.00 1.03
C ALA A 180 20.98 -13.98 2.24
N HIS A 181 21.07 -15.08 2.99
CA HIS A 181 22.01 -15.19 4.10
C HIS A 181 23.47 -15.18 3.63
N ILE A 182 23.79 -15.91 2.55
CA ILE A 182 25.13 -15.91 1.95
C ILE A 182 25.48 -14.51 1.43
N VAL A 183 24.59 -13.91 0.64
CA VAL A 183 24.77 -12.56 0.09
C VAL A 183 25.04 -11.54 1.19
N LEU A 184 24.22 -11.53 2.24
CA LEU A 184 24.41 -10.62 3.36
C LEU A 184 25.75 -10.84 4.09
N LYS A 185 26.13 -12.10 4.30
CA LYS A 185 27.42 -12.44 4.94
C LYS A 185 28.60 -11.98 4.08
N THR A 186 28.54 -12.15 2.77
CA THR A 186 29.57 -11.68 1.83
C THR A 186 29.70 -10.17 1.87
N ILE A 187 28.59 -9.43 1.88
CA ILE A 187 28.61 -7.96 2.01
C ILE A 187 29.24 -7.56 3.35
N ILE A 188 28.82 -8.18 4.46
CA ILE A 188 29.35 -7.83 5.79
C ILE A 188 30.84 -8.15 5.93
N ASN A 189 31.32 -9.23 5.32
CA ASN A 189 32.75 -9.59 5.35
C ASN A 189 33.65 -8.56 4.64
N LYS A 190 33.08 -7.70 3.78
CA LYS A 190 33.83 -6.59 3.17
C LYS A 190 33.98 -5.36 4.09
N ILE A 191 33.30 -5.33 5.23
CA ILE A 191 33.41 -4.24 6.20
C ILE A 191 34.77 -4.36 6.91
N GLN A 192 35.49 -3.24 6.99
CA GLN A 192 36.75 -3.19 7.73
C GLN A 192 36.52 -3.43 9.22
N SER A 193 37.31 -4.31 9.83
CA SER A 193 37.16 -4.80 11.22
C SER A 193 37.11 -3.69 12.28
N ASP A 194 37.73 -2.54 11.99
CA ASP A 194 37.87 -1.36 12.87
C ASP A 194 36.71 -0.34 12.74
N SER A 195 35.66 -0.68 11.98
CA SER A 195 34.52 0.21 11.77
C SER A 195 33.67 0.39 13.04
N PRO A 196 33.17 1.61 13.32
CA PRO A 196 32.46 1.92 14.55
C PRO A 196 31.14 1.13 14.68
N ALA A 197 30.84 0.67 15.90
CA ALA A 197 29.76 -0.26 16.19
C ALA A 197 28.33 0.32 16.11
N ASN A 198 28.18 1.60 15.77
CA ASN A 198 26.92 2.36 15.88
C ASN A 198 26.50 3.11 14.60
N ALA A 199 27.07 2.77 13.44
CA ALA A 199 26.76 3.47 12.19
C ALA A 199 26.17 2.52 11.14
N SER A 200 25.22 3.05 10.35
CA SER A 200 24.86 2.48 9.06
C SER A 200 26.05 2.65 8.12
N LEU A 201 26.69 1.54 7.74
CA LEU A 201 27.92 1.56 6.95
C LEU A 201 27.58 1.37 5.48
N LEU A 202 28.15 2.23 4.63
CA LEU A 202 28.09 2.06 3.18
C LEU A 202 29.14 1.03 2.76
N VAL A 203 28.70 -0.06 2.15
CA VAL A 203 29.56 -1.15 1.71
C VAL A 203 29.46 -1.30 0.20
N GLU A 204 30.61 -1.36 -0.45
CA GLU A 204 30.75 -1.60 -1.88
C GLU A 204 31.03 -3.08 -2.15
N PHE A 205 30.30 -3.67 -3.11
CA PHE A 205 30.42 -5.07 -3.49
C PHE A 205 30.12 -5.28 -4.97
N SER A 206 30.68 -6.33 -5.56
CA SER A 206 30.37 -6.71 -6.95
C SER A 206 29.42 -7.91 -6.99
N LEU A 207 28.67 -8.05 -8.09
CA LEU A 207 27.87 -9.26 -8.33
C LEU A 207 28.73 -10.52 -8.43
N ASP A 208 29.97 -10.38 -8.88
CA ASP A 208 30.92 -11.48 -9.00
C ASP A 208 31.34 -12.04 -7.64
N ASP A 209 31.54 -11.19 -6.65
CA ASP A 209 31.86 -11.61 -5.29
C ASP A 209 30.73 -12.47 -4.72
N LEU A 210 29.48 -12.08 -5.00
CA LEU A 210 28.29 -12.82 -4.58
C LEU A 210 28.18 -14.16 -5.33
N SER A 211 28.42 -14.16 -6.64
CA SER A 211 28.44 -15.37 -7.48
C SER A 211 29.50 -16.36 -7.01
N ASN A 212 30.71 -15.88 -6.71
CA ASN A 212 31.80 -16.70 -6.20
C ASN A 212 31.50 -17.26 -4.81
N ALA A 213 30.96 -16.45 -3.90
CA ALA A 213 30.53 -16.91 -2.58
C ALA A 213 29.45 -17.99 -2.67
N LEU A 214 28.52 -17.88 -3.63
CA LEU A 214 27.48 -18.88 -3.85
C LEU A 214 28.03 -20.18 -4.43
N LYS A 215 29.03 -20.12 -5.34
CA LYS A 215 29.71 -21.30 -5.89
C LYS A 215 30.50 -22.10 -4.85
N GLN A 216 30.95 -21.47 -3.77
CA GLN A 216 31.61 -22.16 -2.66
C GLN A 216 30.65 -23.09 -1.90
N ASP A 217 29.34 -22.83 -1.95
CA ASP A 217 28.31 -23.73 -1.42
C ASP A 217 27.85 -24.73 -2.49
N SER A 218 28.53 -25.87 -2.53
CA SER A 218 28.25 -26.94 -3.52
C SER A 218 26.81 -27.48 -3.48
N VAL A 219 26.16 -27.45 -2.31
CA VAL A 219 24.80 -27.97 -2.14
C VAL A 219 23.80 -27.00 -2.74
N LEU A 220 23.88 -25.71 -2.37
CA LEU A 220 22.98 -24.70 -2.92
C LEU A 220 23.21 -24.52 -4.41
N CYS A 221 24.46 -24.45 -4.87
CA CYS A 221 24.78 -24.26 -6.28
C CYS A 221 24.16 -25.34 -7.17
N SER A 222 24.05 -26.59 -6.70
CA SER A 222 23.43 -27.69 -7.45
C SER A 222 21.91 -27.53 -7.67
N GLN A 223 21.24 -26.72 -6.85
CA GLN A 223 19.79 -26.52 -6.90
C GLN A 223 19.38 -25.32 -7.78
N LEU A 224 20.34 -24.50 -8.21
CA LEU A 224 20.08 -23.26 -8.94
C LEU A 224 20.11 -23.51 -10.45
N LYS A 225 19.04 -23.12 -11.14
CA LYS A 225 19.02 -23.07 -12.61
C LYS A 225 19.74 -21.84 -13.16
N ASP A 226 19.55 -20.70 -12.49
CA ASP A 226 20.15 -19.41 -12.84
C ASP A 226 20.66 -18.73 -11.55
N PRO A 227 21.97 -18.81 -11.26
CA PRO A 227 22.54 -18.21 -10.06
C PRO A 227 22.39 -16.69 -9.99
N LEU A 228 22.43 -15.98 -11.13
CA LEU A 228 22.35 -14.51 -11.16
C LEU A 228 20.94 -14.04 -10.81
N ALA A 229 19.91 -14.63 -11.42
CA ALA A 229 18.52 -14.30 -11.12
C ALA A 229 18.16 -14.53 -9.63
N VAL A 230 18.80 -15.53 -9.02
CA VAL A 230 18.63 -15.90 -7.60
C VAL A 230 19.32 -14.89 -6.68
N ILE A 231 20.53 -14.44 -7.03
CA ILE A 231 21.26 -13.37 -6.33
C ILE A 231 20.47 -12.06 -6.40
N ASP A 232 19.96 -11.70 -7.57
CA ASP A 232 19.13 -10.50 -7.75
C ASP A 232 17.90 -10.55 -6.84
N ARG A 233 17.16 -11.67 -6.85
CA ARG A 233 16.00 -11.84 -5.98
C ARG A 233 16.37 -11.76 -4.50
N ALA A 234 17.52 -12.30 -4.11
CA ALA A 234 18.01 -12.25 -2.73
C ALA A 234 18.39 -10.82 -2.30
N LEU A 235 19.09 -10.05 -3.15
CA LEU A 235 19.39 -8.64 -2.90
C LEU A 235 18.11 -7.80 -2.77
N LEU A 236 17.17 -8.02 -3.68
CA LEU A 236 15.85 -7.40 -3.63
C LEU A 236 15.11 -7.74 -2.33
N TYR A 237 15.15 -9.00 -1.90
CA TYR A 237 14.53 -9.43 -0.65
C TYR A 237 15.16 -8.74 0.56
N LEU A 238 16.50 -8.70 0.65
CA LEU A 238 17.20 -8.00 1.72
C LEU A 238 16.82 -6.52 1.76
N HIS A 239 16.67 -5.90 0.60
CA HIS A 239 16.25 -4.50 0.48
C HIS A 239 14.78 -4.26 0.84
N GLU A 240 13.87 -5.07 0.32
CA GLU A 240 12.43 -5.01 0.58
C GLU A 240 12.13 -5.16 2.07
N GLN A 241 12.85 -6.05 2.75
CA GLN A 241 12.73 -6.26 4.19
C GLN A 241 13.58 -5.29 5.04
N LYS A 242 14.22 -4.29 4.41
CA LYS A 242 15.04 -3.26 5.05
C LYS A 242 16.20 -3.82 5.89
N ILE A 243 16.68 -5.02 5.54
CA ILE A 243 17.90 -5.60 6.10
C ILE A 243 19.13 -4.84 5.57
N ILE A 244 19.06 -4.40 4.31
CA ILE A 244 20.04 -3.52 3.65
C ILE A 244 19.30 -2.41 2.88
N ILE A 245 19.98 -1.30 2.58
CA ILE A 245 19.43 -0.24 1.71
C ILE A 245 20.37 -0.01 0.53
N LEU A 246 19.94 -0.37 -0.68
CA LEU A 246 20.72 -0.19 -1.92
C LEU A 246 20.68 1.29 -2.34
N GLN A 247 21.83 1.94 -2.57
CA GLN A 247 21.89 3.40 -2.83
C GLN A 247 21.39 3.80 -4.22
N ASN A 248 21.76 3.08 -5.27
CA ASN A 248 21.22 3.32 -6.62
C ASN A 248 19.82 2.71 -6.82
N GLY A 249 19.15 2.38 -5.71
CA GLY A 249 17.77 1.95 -5.65
C GLY A 249 17.49 0.62 -6.35
N LEU A 250 16.19 0.41 -6.60
CA LEU A 250 15.67 -0.73 -7.37
C LEU A 250 15.84 -0.56 -8.89
N ALA A 251 16.30 0.60 -9.36
CA ALA A 251 16.34 0.96 -10.78
C ALA A 251 17.21 0.00 -11.61
N ILE A 252 18.27 -0.52 -11.01
CA ILE A 252 19.13 -1.55 -11.62
C ILE A 252 18.37 -2.86 -11.84
N PHE A 253 17.38 -3.16 -11.01
CA PHE A 253 16.67 -4.45 -11.00
C PHE A 253 15.23 -4.35 -11.55
N ARG A 254 14.72 -3.14 -11.78
CA ARG A 254 13.35 -2.87 -12.22
C ARG A 254 13.37 -1.75 -13.25
N GLN A 255 12.54 -1.85 -14.30
CA GLN A 255 12.30 -0.72 -15.20
C GLN A 255 11.86 0.50 -14.39
N ALA A 256 12.71 1.53 -14.35
CA ALA A 256 12.39 2.78 -13.70
C ALA A 256 11.52 3.63 -14.63
N MET A 257 10.46 4.22 -14.09
CA MET A 257 9.76 5.30 -14.78
C MET A 257 10.59 6.57 -14.61
N THR A 258 11.24 7.04 -15.68
CA THR A 258 12.02 8.28 -15.65
C THR A 258 11.07 9.47 -15.66
N ILE A 259 10.75 9.99 -14.48
CA ILE A 259 10.01 11.25 -14.33
C ILE A 259 11.03 12.39 -14.42
N LYS A 260 11.09 13.05 -15.57
CA LYS A 260 11.88 14.28 -15.74
C LYS A 260 11.12 15.46 -15.14
N VAL A 261 11.40 15.75 -13.88
CA VAL A 261 10.93 16.98 -13.25
C VAL A 261 11.75 18.13 -13.82
N LEU A 262 11.13 18.96 -14.66
CA LEU A 262 11.77 20.15 -15.21
C LEU A 262 12.18 21.08 -14.05
N PRO A 263 13.36 21.72 -14.11
CA PRO A 263 13.97 22.47 -13.00
C PRO A 263 13.19 23.73 -12.56
N GLU A 264 12.01 23.98 -13.10
CA GLU A 264 11.12 25.02 -12.60
C GLU A 264 10.65 24.64 -11.19
N LYS A 265 11.39 25.09 -10.18
CA LYS A 265 10.94 25.20 -8.80
C LYS A 265 9.82 26.23 -8.72
N ARG A 266 8.64 25.86 -9.21
CA ARG A 266 7.41 26.56 -8.88
C ARG A 266 6.56 25.60 -8.07
N GLY A 267 6.29 25.96 -6.81
CA GLY A 267 5.21 25.32 -6.08
C GLY A 267 3.93 25.52 -6.88
N TYR A 268 3.19 24.44 -7.13
CA TYR A 268 1.91 24.53 -7.81
C TYR A 268 0.97 25.41 -6.99
N THR A 269 0.42 26.42 -7.62
CA THR A 269 -0.59 27.32 -7.06
C THR A 269 -1.97 26.89 -7.51
N ASN A 270 -3.02 27.41 -6.86
CA ASN A 270 -4.40 27.18 -7.32
C ASN A 270 -4.65 27.59 -8.78
N LYS A 271 -3.82 28.47 -9.36
CA LYS A 271 -3.92 28.86 -10.78
C LYS A 271 -3.48 27.73 -11.70
N ASP A 272 -2.48 26.93 -11.31
CA ASP A 272 -1.94 25.83 -12.13
C ASP A 272 -2.95 24.68 -12.25
N TYR A 273 -3.86 24.56 -11.28
CA TYR A 273 -4.96 23.59 -11.29
C TYR A 273 -6.24 24.08 -11.99
N LYS A 274 -6.30 25.33 -12.50
CA LYS A 274 -7.49 25.84 -13.21
C LYS A 274 -7.89 25.00 -14.42
N PRO A 275 -6.98 24.59 -15.33
CA PRO A 275 -7.34 23.76 -16.47
C PRO A 275 -7.97 22.43 -16.04
N LEU A 276 -7.48 21.87 -14.94
CA LEU A 276 -8.01 20.64 -14.36
C LEU A 276 -9.41 20.85 -13.76
N SER A 277 -9.65 21.97 -13.06
CA SER A 277 -11.00 22.35 -12.58
C SER A 277 -12.00 22.44 -13.74
N HIS A 278 -11.63 23.17 -14.81
CA HIS A 278 -12.47 23.31 -15.99
C HIS A 278 -12.76 21.95 -16.65
N HIS A 279 -11.76 21.07 -16.74
CA HIS A 279 -11.96 19.71 -17.25
C HIS A 279 -13.00 18.94 -16.42
N TYR A 280 -12.92 19.00 -15.09
CA TYR A 280 -13.88 18.34 -14.21
C TYR A 280 -15.28 18.96 -14.29
N GLU A 281 -15.39 20.29 -14.37
CA GLU A 281 -16.66 21.00 -14.55
C GLU A 281 -17.37 20.56 -15.85
N GLU A 282 -16.63 20.48 -16.96
CA GLU A 282 -17.15 19.98 -18.24
C GLU A 282 -17.56 18.51 -18.16
N ARG A 283 -16.76 17.67 -17.50
CA ARG A 283 -17.10 16.25 -17.29
C ARG A 283 -18.37 16.09 -16.45
N VAL A 284 -18.54 16.89 -15.40
CA VAL A 284 -19.74 16.87 -14.57
C VAL A 284 -20.96 17.26 -15.41
N PHE A 285 -20.85 18.33 -16.20
CA PHE A 285 -21.91 18.74 -17.12
C PHE A 285 -22.29 17.63 -18.10
N GLN A 286 -21.31 17.00 -18.75
CA GLN A 286 -21.52 15.88 -19.68
C GLN A 286 -22.27 14.72 -19.03
N VAL A 287 -21.91 14.34 -17.80
CA VAL A 287 -22.58 13.25 -17.08
C VAL A 287 -24.04 13.59 -16.80
N HIS A 288 -24.35 14.84 -16.45
CA HIS A 288 -25.74 15.29 -16.25
C HIS A 288 -26.54 15.27 -17.55
N VAL A 289 -25.94 15.70 -18.66
CA VAL A 289 -26.55 15.61 -20.00
C VAL A 289 -26.83 14.15 -20.36
N MET A 290 -25.87 13.25 -20.18
CA MET A 290 -26.05 11.81 -20.44
C MET A 290 -27.17 11.21 -19.59
N ASN A 291 -27.26 11.59 -18.32
CA ASN A 291 -28.32 11.12 -17.42
C ASN A 291 -29.70 11.61 -17.87
N GLU A 292 -29.84 12.88 -18.23
CA GLU A 292 -31.11 13.43 -18.72
C GLU A 292 -31.49 12.83 -20.08
N TYR A 293 -30.52 12.60 -20.98
CA TYR A 293 -30.72 11.84 -22.22
C TYR A 293 -31.28 10.45 -21.94
N ALA A 294 -30.65 9.68 -21.04
CA ALA A 294 -31.10 8.35 -20.69
C ALA A 294 -32.53 8.37 -20.12
N ARG A 295 -32.84 9.37 -19.28
CA ARG A 295 -34.17 9.55 -18.70
C ARG A 295 -35.24 9.87 -19.75
N ILE A 296 -34.98 10.84 -20.64
CA ILE A 296 -35.88 11.16 -21.75
C ILE A 296 -36.04 9.96 -22.67
N GLY A 297 -34.96 9.19 -22.91
CA GLY A 297 -34.96 8.01 -23.76
C GLY A 297 -35.81 6.85 -23.21
N LEU A 298 -35.92 6.71 -21.89
CA LEU A 298 -36.83 5.75 -21.26
C LEU A 298 -38.30 6.07 -21.57
N ASP A 299 -38.64 7.35 -21.71
CA ASP A 299 -40.01 7.79 -22.03
C ASP A 299 -40.26 7.81 -23.54
N LYS A 300 -39.42 8.53 -24.30
CA LYS A 300 -39.54 8.67 -25.76
C LYS A 300 -38.19 8.88 -26.43
N ILE A 301 -37.74 7.86 -27.17
CA ILE A 301 -36.42 7.87 -27.82
C ILE A 301 -36.23 8.99 -28.85
N SER A 302 -37.30 9.40 -29.54
CA SER A 302 -37.22 10.50 -30.51
C SER A 302 -36.89 11.84 -29.85
N ALA A 303 -37.44 12.11 -28.67
CA ALA A 303 -37.15 13.31 -27.90
C ALA A 303 -35.71 13.29 -27.35
N ALA A 304 -35.19 12.10 -27.04
CA ALA A 304 -33.81 11.92 -26.61
C ALA A 304 -32.81 12.20 -27.74
N LEU A 305 -33.15 11.80 -28.98
CA LEU A 305 -32.35 12.13 -30.17
C LEU A 305 -32.34 13.65 -30.44
N GLU A 306 -33.49 14.32 -30.36
CA GLU A 306 -33.57 15.79 -30.46
C GLU A 306 -32.71 16.48 -29.39
N PHE A 307 -32.75 15.99 -28.14
CA PHE A 307 -31.93 16.50 -27.05
C PHE A 307 -30.42 16.37 -27.32
N VAL A 308 -29.96 15.22 -27.83
CA VAL A 308 -28.54 15.02 -28.16
C VAL A 308 -28.11 15.87 -29.35
N LEU A 309 -28.96 16.02 -30.37
CA LEU A 309 -28.68 16.91 -31.49
C LEU A 309 -28.54 18.36 -31.02
N ALA A 310 -29.42 18.82 -30.13
CA ALA A 310 -29.32 20.15 -29.53
C ALA A 310 -28.04 20.33 -28.72
N TYR A 311 -27.59 19.30 -27.98
CA TYR A 311 -26.34 19.34 -27.22
C TYR A 311 -25.10 19.60 -28.09
N PHE A 312 -25.07 19.08 -29.32
CA PHE A 312 -23.96 19.28 -30.25
C PHE A 312 -24.10 20.52 -31.15
N ALA A 313 -25.32 21.02 -31.36
CA ALA A 313 -25.61 22.10 -32.30
C ALA A 313 -25.80 23.48 -31.65
N GLU A 314 -26.31 23.54 -30.42
CA GLU A 314 -26.58 24.79 -29.69
C GLU A 314 -25.38 25.22 -28.85
N ASP A 315 -25.31 26.52 -28.51
CA ASP A 315 -24.38 26.99 -27.49
C ASP A 315 -24.80 26.52 -26.08
N LYS A 316 -23.82 26.40 -25.17
CA LYS A 316 -24.03 25.86 -23.82
C LYS A 316 -25.10 26.60 -23.03
N ASP A 317 -25.15 27.93 -23.12
CA ASP A 317 -26.09 28.74 -22.35
C ASP A 317 -27.53 28.58 -22.86
N SER A 318 -27.73 28.59 -24.17
CA SER A 318 -29.03 28.33 -24.81
C SER A 318 -29.53 26.92 -24.49
N PHE A 319 -28.65 25.92 -24.59
CA PHE A 319 -28.98 24.54 -24.27
C PHE A 319 -29.41 24.36 -22.80
N ILE A 320 -28.66 24.97 -21.87
CA ILE A 320 -28.98 24.95 -20.44
C ILE A 320 -30.31 25.66 -20.17
N GLN A 321 -30.61 26.77 -20.83
CA GLN A 321 -31.89 27.47 -20.66
C GLN A 321 -33.07 26.63 -21.16
N ARG A 322 -32.89 25.93 -22.29
CA ARG A 322 -33.92 25.11 -22.91
C ARG A 322 -34.23 23.85 -22.11
N TYR A 323 -33.19 23.12 -21.67
CA TYR A 323 -33.36 21.79 -21.07
C TYR A 323 -33.11 21.73 -19.56
N PHE A 324 -32.46 22.74 -18.96
CA PHE A 324 -32.15 22.79 -17.53
C PHE A 324 -32.58 24.11 -16.82
N PRO A 325 -33.75 24.71 -17.11
CA PRO A 325 -34.10 26.07 -16.66
C PRO A 325 -34.16 26.26 -15.13
N ARG A 326 -34.43 25.19 -14.37
CA ARG A 326 -34.50 25.21 -12.88
C ARG A 326 -33.37 24.44 -12.19
N LYS A 327 -32.34 24.02 -12.93
CA LYS A 327 -31.30 23.10 -12.44
C LYS A 327 -29.87 23.61 -12.67
N LYS A 328 -29.64 24.91 -12.91
CA LYS A 328 -28.29 25.45 -13.16
C LYS A 328 -27.27 25.06 -12.08
N GLY A 329 -27.60 25.26 -10.80
CA GLY A 329 -26.74 24.86 -9.68
C GLY A 329 -26.57 23.35 -9.48
N MET A 330 -27.38 22.50 -10.13
CA MET A 330 -27.15 21.05 -10.17
C MET A 330 -26.02 20.69 -11.13
N LEU A 331 -25.89 21.41 -12.25
CA LEU A 331 -24.91 21.11 -13.30
C LEU A 331 -23.47 21.32 -12.84
N GLU A 332 -23.26 22.12 -11.80
CA GLU A 332 -21.96 22.33 -11.17
C GLU A 332 -21.59 21.23 -10.17
N ARG A 333 -22.56 20.40 -9.74
CA ARG A 333 -22.38 19.42 -8.67
C ARG A 333 -22.02 18.06 -9.26
N ALA A 334 -20.97 17.43 -8.73
CA ALA A 334 -20.57 16.08 -9.12
C ALA A 334 -21.53 14.96 -8.64
N THR A 335 -22.76 15.28 -8.23
CA THR A 335 -23.78 14.32 -7.73
C THR A 335 -25.14 14.56 -8.37
N SER A 336 -26.02 13.55 -8.33
CA SER A 336 -27.40 13.69 -8.83
C SER A 336 -28.27 14.55 -7.90
N GLN A 337 -29.34 15.14 -8.45
CA GLN A 337 -30.29 15.94 -7.67
C GLN A 337 -30.94 15.14 -6.54
N GLN A 338 -31.34 13.89 -6.81
CA GLN A 338 -31.92 13.00 -5.82
C GLN A 338 -30.93 12.70 -4.70
N SER A 339 -29.67 12.41 -5.03
CA SER A 339 -28.63 12.17 -4.03
C SER A 339 -28.37 13.42 -3.19
N TYR A 340 -28.28 14.60 -3.81
CA TYR A 340 -28.12 15.86 -3.08
C TYR A 340 -29.31 16.14 -2.15
N GLN A 341 -30.55 15.94 -2.62
CA GLN A 341 -31.75 16.13 -1.80
C GLN A 341 -31.74 15.19 -0.59
N LYS A 342 -31.43 13.91 -0.80
CA LYS A 342 -31.35 12.90 0.25
C LYS A 342 -30.25 13.21 1.29
N ILE A 343 -29.11 13.74 0.84
CA ILE A 343 -27.95 14.01 1.70
C ILE A 343 -28.02 15.37 2.39
N VAL A 344 -28.55 16.40 1.75
CA VAL A 344 -28.54 17.76 2.29
C VAL A 344 -29.95 18.22 2.63
N SER A 345 -30.84 18.32 1.65
CA SER A 345 -32.17 18.93 1.83
C SER A 345 -33.07 18.18 2.83
N GLU A 346 -32.95 16.86 2.94
CA GLU A 346 -33.73 16.05 3.90
C GLU A 346 -33.30 16.25 5.37
N LEU A 347 -32.18 16.92 5.64
CA LEU A 347 -31.81 17.31 7.01
C LEU A 347 -32.88 18.24 7.61
N GLY A 348 -33.52 19.08 6.79
CA GLY A 348 -34.60 19.97 7.22
C GLY A 348 -34.15 21.06 8.19
N ASN A 349 -32.84 21.32 8.27
CA ASN A 349 -32.25 22.30 9.17
C ASN A 349 -31.06 22.99 8.50
N LYS A 350 -31.23 24.28 8.20
CA LYS A 350 -30.22 25.10 7.53
C LYS A 350 -28.85 25.07 8.20
N LYS A 351 -28.78 25.03 9.54
CA LYS A 351 -27.50 24.97 10.25
C LYS A 351 -26.78 23.63 10.00
N GLN A 352 -27.51 22.52 9.99
CA GLN A 352 -26.95 21.20 9.69
C GLN A 352 -26.54 21.10 8.21
N GLU A 353 -27.33 21.67 7.30
CA GLU A 353 -26.99 21.75 5.88
C GLU A 353 -25.66 22.50 5.69
N THR A 354 -25.50 23.69 6.30
CA THR A 354 -24.25 24.45 6.23
C THR A 354 -23.05 23.68 6.80
N ILE A 355 -23.24 22.95 7.91
CA ILE A 355 -22.19 22.08 8.48
C ILE A 355 -21.81 20.96 7.51
N VAL A 356 -22.81 20.32 6.89
CA VAL A 356 -22.59 19.22 5.94
C VAL A 356 -21.93 19.71 4.66
N GLU A 357 -22.18 20.94 4.23
CA GLU A 357 -21.61 21.55 3.03
C GLU A 357 -20.27 22.28 3.25
N ALA A 358 -19.84 22.42 4.50
CA ALA A 358 -18.63 23.15 4.87
C ALA A 358 -17.38 22.67 4.10
N SER A 359 -16.36 23.53 4.01
CA SER A 359 -15.10 23.17 3.34
C SER A 359 -14.50 21.89 3.93
N ASP A 360 -13.98 21.01 3.07
CA ASP A 360 -13.26 19.79 3.42
C ASP A 360 -11.76 20.05 3.74
N HIS A 361 -11.33 21.31 3.70
CA HIS A 361 -9.97 21.74 4.05
C HIS A 361 -9.87 22.47 5.40
N GLN A 362 -10.95 22.49 6.18
CA GLN A 362 -11.01 23.21 7.45
C GLN A 362 -11.40 22.27 8.59
N ASN A 363 -10.70 22.42 9.73
CA ASN A 363 -11.07 21.76 10.97
C ASN A 363 -12.25 22.51 11.60
N SER A 364 -13.25 21.77 12.08
CA SER A 364 -14.48 22.36 12.64
C SER A 364 -14.89 21.62 13.91
N LEU A 365 -15.22 22.37 14.96
CA LEU A 365 -15.85 21.86 16.17
C LEU A 365 -17.33 22.27 16.20
N ILE A 366 -18.22 21.30 16.34
CA ILE A 366 -19.67 21.54 16.32
C ILE A 366 -20.21 21.39 17.74
N LEU A 367 -20.56 22.52 18.37
CA LEU A 367 -21.21 22.54 19.67
C LEU A 367 -22.72 22.40 19.49
N ALA A 368 -23.29 21.32 20.01
CA ALA A 368 -24.73 21.09 19.91
C ALA A 368 -25.26 20.36 21.15
N GLY A 369 -26.45 20.77 21.62
CA GLY A 369 -27.09 20.18 22.78
C GLY A 369 -27.58 18.74 22.52
N PRO A 370 -27.99 18.00 23.56
CA PRO A 370 -28.61 16.69 23.43
C PRO A 370 -29.82 16.73 22.47
N GLY A 371 -30.02 15.66 21.69
CA GLY A 371 -31.15 15.56 20.75
C GLY A 371 -31.07 16.43 19.49
N SER A 372 -30.04 17.27 19.34
CA SER A 372 -29.82 18.15 18.17
C SER A 372 -29.47 17.44 16.86
N GLY A 373 -29.30 16.11 16.90
CA GLY A 373 -29.00 15.29 15.72
C GLY A 373 -27.52 15.23 15.34
N LYS A 374 -26.57 15.38 16.29
CA LYS A 374 -25.10 15.29 16.05
C LYS A 374 -24.69 14.11 15.17
N THR A 375 -25.03 12.88 15.57
CA THR A 375 -24.79 11.65 14.80
C THR A 375 -25.42 11.70 13.41
N ARG A 376 -26.61 12.30 13.25
CA ARG A 376 -27.25 12.46 11.93
C ARG A 376 -26.41 13.38 11.04
N THR A 377 -25.97 14.52 11.57
CA THR A 377 -25.09 15.45 10.86
C THR A 377 -23.79 14.77 10.43
N VAL A 378 -23.14 13.97 11.29
CA VAL A 378 -21.92 13.21 10.96
C VAL A 378 -22.15 12.23 9.80
N VAL A 379 -23.25 11.47 9.80
CA VAL A 379 -23.60 10.55 8.70
C VAL A 379 -23.79 11.31 7.39
N HIS A 380 -24.55 12.40 7.41
CA HIS A 380 -24.82 13.20 6.22
C HIS A 380 -23.55 13.91 5.72
N ARG A 381 -22.66 14.34 6.62
CA ARG A 381 -21.33 14.87 6.26
C ARG A 381 -20.48 13.80 5.58
N CYS A 382 -20.44 12.58 6.10
CA CYS A 382 -19.72 11.49 5.46
C CYS A 382 -20.28 11.19 4.05
N ALA A 383 -21.60 11.13 3.91
CA ALA A 383 -22.26 10.96 2.61
C ALA A 383 -21.96 12.10 1.62
N TRP A 384 -21.90 13.35 2.11
CA TRP A 384 -21.49 14.51 1.32
C TRP A 384 -20.06 14.37 0.79
N LEU A 385 -19.12 13.97 1.65
CA LEU A 385 -17.72 13.77 1.27
C LEU A 385 -17.58 12.68 0.19
N LEU A 386 -18.36 11.59 0.30
CA LEU A 386 -18.37 10.50 -0.68
C LEU A 386 -19.02 10.89 -2.02
N ARG A 387 -20.26 11.38 -1.99
CA ARG A 387 -21.08 11.54 -3.21
C ARG A 387 -20.89 12.89 -3.88
N VAL A 388 -20.62 13.95 -3.11
CA VAL A 388 -20.51 15.32 -3.65
C VAL A 388 -19.06 15.74 -3.83
N LYS A 389 -18.22 15.52 -2.81
CA LYS A 389 -16.77 15.82 -2.90
C LYS A 389 -15.96 14.71 -3.57
N ARG A 390 -16.57 13.53 -3.81
CA ARG A 390 -15.93 12.38 -4.47
C ARG A 390 -14.62 11.96 -3.79
N ILE A 391 -14.55 12.11 -2.46
CA ILE A 391 -13.44 11.61 -1.67
C ILE A 391 -13.52 10.07 -1.64
N PRO A 392 -12.42 9.35 -1.95
CA PRO A 392 -12.37 7.90 -1.84
C PRO A 392 -12.79 7.47 -0.43
N ALA A 393 -13.62 6.42 -0.34
CA ALA A 393 -14.19 6.00 0.93
C ALA A 393 -13.11 5.56 1.93
N GLU A 394 -12.03 4.95 1.43
CA GLU A 394 -10.85 4.52 2.19
C GLU A 394 -10.14 5.71 2.87
N GLY A 395 -10.34 6.93 2.36
CA GLY A 395 -9.77 8.14 2.93
C GLY A 395 -10.61 8.80 4.02
N ILE A 396 -11.71 8.18 4.46
CA ILE A 396 -12.58 8.72 5.50
C ILE A 396 -12.55 7.82 6.73
N LEU A 397 -12.16 8.40 7.87
CA LEU A 397 -12.23 7.80 9.20
C LEU A 397 -13.35 8.45 10.01
N VAL A 398 -14.20 7.64 10.61
CA VAL A 398 -15.21 8.07 11.58
C VAL A 398 -14.96 7.38 12.91
N LEU A 399 -14.73 8.19 13.95
CA LEU A 399 -14.50 7.76 15.32
C LEU A 399 -15.75 8.01 16.18
N THR A 400 -15.98 7.11 17.13
CA THR A 400 -17.07 7.20 18.09
C THR A 400 -16.71 6.47 19.37
N PHE A 401 -17.34 6.82 20.48
CA PHE A 401 -17.02 6.25 21.79
C PHE A 401 -17.33 4.75 21.89
N ASN A 402 -18.48 4.27 21.38
CA ASN A 402 -18.94 2.89 21.61
C ASN A 402 -19.28 2.10 20.33
N ARG A 403 -19.29 0.75 20.45
CA ARG A 403 -19.51 -0.18 19.32
C ARG A 403 -20.92 -0.08 18.73
N ASN A 404 -21.92 0.26 19.55
CA ASN A 404 -23.30 0.41 19.11
C ASN A 404 -23.47 1.64 18.20
N ALA A 405 -22.86 2.76 18.58
CA ALA A 405 -22.80 3.98 17.77
C ALA A 405 -22.08 3.73 16.45
N ALA A 406 -20.95 3.02 16.47
CA ALA A 406 -20.23 2.66 15.25
C ALA A 406 -21.07 1.81 14.28
N THR A 407 -21.88 0.89 14.82
CA THR A 407 -22.79 0.04 14.03
C THR A 407 -23.98 0.84 13.50
N LEU A 408 -24.53 1.75 14.30
CA LEU A 408 -25.60 2.65 13.89
C LEU A 408 -25.15 3.60 12.78
N LEU A 409 -23.97 4.22 12.92
CA LEU A 409 -23.35 5.08 11.91
C LEU A 409 -23.17 4.34 10.59
N ARG A 410 -22.62 3.11 10.63
CA ARG A 410 -22.48 2.24 9.45
C ARG A 410 -23.83 1.98 8.78
N ARG A 411 -24.84 1.58 9.54
CA ARG A 411 -26.17 1.27 9.00
C ARG A 411 -26.78 2.51 8.34
N ARG A 412 -26.75 3.66 9.02
CA ARG A 412 -27.32 4.91 8.51
C ARG A 412 -26.58 5.41 7.27
N LEU A 413 -25.25 5.32 7.25
CA LEU A 413 -24.45 5.69 6.09
C LEU A 413 -24.76 4.77 4.90
N TYR A 414 -24.81 3.46 5.12
CA TYR A 414 -25.21 2.50 4.08
C TYR A 414 -26.61 2.79 3.54
N THR A 415 -27.59 3.08 4.39
CA THR A 415 -28.93 3.49 3.93
C THR A 415 -28.91 4.77 3.09
N LEU A 416 -27.94 5.67 3.33
CA LEU A 416 -27.84 6.95 2.65
C LEU A 416 -27.15 6.84 1.28
N VAL A 417 -26.04 6.09 1.18
CA VAL A 417 -25.17 6.03 -0.02
C VAL A 417 -24.89 4.63 -0.56
N ASP A 418 -25.53 3.60 -0.02
CA ASP A 418 -25.41 2.18 -0.42
C ASP A 418 -23.96 1.67 -0.40
N ARG A 419 -23.52 1.07 -1.51
CA ARG A 419 -22.21 0.40 -1.63
C ARG A 419 -21.03 1.35 -1.44
N ASP A 420 -21.21 2.65 -1.70
CA ASP A 420 -20.16 3.66 -1.52
C ASP A 420 -19.74 3.78 -0.05
N ALA A 421 -20.55 3.30 0.90
CA ALA A 421 -20.22 3.31 2.32
C ALA A 421 -19.19 2.24 2.73
N TYR A 422 -18.98 1.18 1.92
CA TYR A 422 -18.19 0.01 2.34
C TYR A 422 -16.72 0.31 2.64
N GLY A 423 -16.12 1.26 1.92
CA GLY A 423 -14.71 1.63 2.11
C GLY A 423 -14.47 2.55 3.31
N VAL A 424 -15.51 3.17 3.88
CA VAL A 424 -15.35 4.10 5.01
C VAL A 424 -14.92 3.35 6.26
N THR A 425 -13.88 3.83 6.93
CA THR A 425 -13.49 3.30 8.23
C THR A 425 -14.35 3.91 9.32
N ILE A 426 -15.15 3.08 10.02
CA ILE A 426 -15.98 3.51 11.16
C ILE A 426 -15.66 2.64 12.37
N GLN A 427 -14.98 3.22 13.35
CA GLN A 427 -14.35 2.53 14.47
C GLN A 427 -14.57 3.25 15.80
N THR A 428 -14.39 2.52 16.89
CA THR A 428 -14.15 3.13 18.20
C THR A 428 -12.68 3.45 18.38
N TYR A 429 -12.34 4.32 19.34
CA TYR A 429 -10.94 4.60 19.71
C TYR A 429 -10.15 3.32 20.01
N HIS A 430 -10.70 2.45 20.85
CA HIS A 430 -10.16 1.11 21.09
C HIS A 430 -9.94 0.28 19.82
N SER A 431 -10.90 0.31 18.88
CA SER A 431 -10.78 -0.45 17.63
C SER A 431 -9.72 0.15 16.69
N LEU A 432 -9.52 1.47 16.74
CA LEU A 432 -8.46 2.15 16.02
C LEU A 432 -7.10 1.79 16.63
N ALA A 433 -6.96 1.89 17.96
CA ALA A 433 -5.74 1.54 18.68
C ALA A 433 -5.31 0.09 18.42
N LEU A 434 -6.24 -0.86 18.46
CA LEU A 434 -5.99 -2.26 18.08
C LEU A 434 -5.52 -2.42 16.64
N ARG A 435 -6.04 -1.62 15.71
CA ARG A 435 -5.60 -1.68 14.32
C ARG A 435 -4.19 -1.11 14.17
N LEU A 436 -3.90 0.02 14.81
CA LEU A 436 -2.60 0.70 14.73
C LEU A 436 -1.49 -0.16 15.32
N THR A 437 -1.74 -0.79 16.47
CA THR A 437 -0.82 -1.71 17.15
C THR A 437 -0.79 -3.09 16.49
N GLY A 438 -1.89 -3.50 15.86
CA GLY A 438 -2.05 -4.81 15.24
C GLY A 438 -2.47 -5.93 16.19
N TYR A 439 -2.84 -5.64 17.44
CA TYR A 439 -3.37 -6.63 18.37
C TYR A 439 -4.76 -7.14 17.94
N SER A 440 -5.07 -8.38 18.30
CA SER A 440 -6.39 -8.99 18.07
C SER A 440 -6.79 -9.91 19.22
N PHE A 441 -7.71 -9.48 20.08
CA PHE A 441 -8.21 -10.29 21.22
C PHE A 441 -9.22 -11.39 20.84
N TYR A 442 -9.19 -11.91 19.61
CA TYR A 442 -10.16 -12.93 19.16
C TYR A 442 -9.92 -14.32 19.79
N HIS A 443 -8.67 -14.64 20.18
CA HIS A 443 -8.29 -15.96 20.67
C HIS A 443 -8.43 -16.19 22.18
N GLU A 444 -8.51 -15.14 22.99
CA GLU A 444 -8.65 -15.27 24.46
C GLU A 444 -9.98 -15.91 24.90
N GLN A 445 -11.00 -15.95 24.04
CA GLN A 445 -12.23 -16.69 24.36
C GLN A 445 -12.15 -18.19 24.02
N GLY A 446 -11.23 -18.63 23.16
CA GLY A 446 -11.12 -20.02 22.70
C GLY A 446 -10.06 -20.86 23.43
N MET A 447 -9.02 -20.21 23.97
CA MET A 447 -7.91 -20.86 24.66
C MET A 447 -7.70 -20.25 26.06
N LYS A 448 -8.76 -20.08 26.85
CA LYS A 448 -8.60 -19.79 28.28
C LYS A 448 -7.93 -20.99 28.96
N LYS A 449 -6.65 -20.86 29.31
CA LYS A 449 -6.09 -21.63 30.43
C LYS A 449 -6.93 -21.29 31.66
N LYS A 450 -7.54 -22.29 32.29
CA LYS A 450 -8.25 -22.14 33.57
C LYS A 450 -7.28 -21.46 34.58
N GLY A 451 -7.46 -20.18 34.89
CA GLY A 451 -6.76 -19.53 36.01
C GLY A 451 -6.39 -18.05 35.88
N GLU A 452 -6.31 -17.47 34.68
CA GLU A 452 -5.99 -16.04 34.49
C GLU A 452 -7.18 -15.32 33.85
N ASP A 453 -8.04 -14.73 34.69
CA ASP A 453 -9.00 -13.71 34.27
C ASP A 453 -8.31 -12.34 34.31
N THR A 454 -7.41 -12.08 33.38
CA THR A 454 -6.96 -10.70 33.12
C THR A 454 -7.84 -10.17 32.00
N GLU A 455 -8.69 -9.18 32.30
CA GLU A 455 -9.35 -8.42 31.24
C GLU A 455 -8.26 -7.76 30.39
N PRO A 456 -8.40 -7.76 29.05
CA PRO A 456 -7.42 -7.12 28.18
C PRO A 456 -7.30 -5.63 28.54
N ASP A 457 -6.07 -5.18 28.84
CA ASP A 457 -5.76 -3.79 29.20
C ASP A 457 -5.84 -2.90 27.95
N PHE A 458 -7.04 -2.42 27.66
CA PHE A 458 -7.31 -1.55 26.54
C PHE A 458 -6.60 -0.18 26.64
N ASP A 459 -6.34 0.31 27.86
CA ASP A 459 -5.66 1.58 28.08
C ASP A 459 -4.17 1.48 27.77
N ALA A 460 -3.55 0.32 28.04
CA ALA A 460 -2.19 0.02 27.58
C ALA A 460 -2.10 0.03 26.06
N VAL A 461 -3.08 -0.58 25.36
CA VAL A 461 -3.13 -0.59 23.89
C VAL A 461 -3.28 0.83 23.32
N ILE A 462 -4.10 1.68 23.93
CA ILE A 462 -4.22 3.09 23.50
C ILE A 462 -2.90 3.83 23.70
N ARG A 463 -2.25 3.68 24.86
CA ARG A 463 -0.93 4.30 25.13
C ARG A 463 0.14 3.86 24.13
N GLU A 464 0.16 2.58 23.77
CA GLU A 464 1.07 2.07 22.74
C GLU A 464 0.75 2.66 21.36
N ALA A 465 -0.53 2.76 20.98
CA ALA A 465 -0.94 3.39 19.73
C ALA A 465 -0.53 4.87 19.66
N ILE A 466 -0.65 5.62 20.77
CA ILE A 466 -0.18 7.01 20.88
C ILE A 466 1.34 7.07 20.69
N ALA A 467 2.09 6.21 21.39
CA ALA A 467 3.54 6.16 21.28
C ALA A 467 4.00 5.84 19.85
N LEU A 468 3.30 4.93 19.14
CA LEU A 468 3.54 4.65 17.73
C LEU A 468 3.28 5.87 16.82
N LEU A 469 2.17 6.59 17.04
CA LEU A 469 1.84 7.79 16.26
C LEU A 469 2.77 8.98 16.54
N LYS A 470 3.36 9.05 17.74
CA LYS A 470 4.38 10.04 18.09
C LYS A 470 5.79 9.65 17.62
N GLY A 471 5.98 8.42 17.14
CA GLY A 471 7.30 7.90 16.77
C GLY A 471 8.19 7.56 17.97
N GLU A 472 7.62 7.44 19.17
CA GLU A 472 8.33 7.09 20.40
C GLU A 472 8.66 5.59 20.46
N THR A 473 7.96 4.78 19.66
CA THR A 473 8.19 3.33 19.55
C THR A 473 8.90 3.00 18.24
N GLU A 474 10.07 2.37 18.35
CA GLU A 474 10.81 1.89 17.18
C GLU A 474 10.17 0.60 16.65
N ILE A 475 9.58 0.68 15.45
CA ILE A 475 9.24 -0.52 14.69
C ILE A 475 10.48 -0.91 13.87
N LEU A 476 11.08 -2.06 14.19
CA LEU A 476 12.25 -2.59 13.48
C LEU A 476 12.07 -2.52 11.96
N GLY A 477 12.95 -1.83 11.24
CA GLY A 477 12.89 -1.72 9.77
C GLY A 477 11.97 -0.63 9.22
N ILE A 478 11.38 0.22 10.07
CA ILE A 478 10.69 1.44 9.66
C ILE A 478 11.37 2.62 10.36
N GLU A 479 11.65 3.69 9.61
CA GLU A 479 12.19 4.92 10.18
C GLU A 479 11.12 5.62 11.04
N PRO A 480 11.44 6.07 12.27
CA PRO A 480 10.48 6.66 13.20
C PRO A 480 9.65 7.80 12.60
N ASP A 481 10.30 8.70 11.85
CA ASP A 481 9.67 9.88 11.23
C ASP A 481 8.63 9.52 10.17
N ASN A 482 8.68 8.30 9.62
CA ASN A 482 7.76 7.81 8.60
C ASN A 482 6.62 6.94 9.16
N ILE A 483 6.67 6.55 10.44
CA ILE A 483 5.69 5.61 11.03
C ILE A 483 4.30 6.22 11.03
N ARG A 484 4.14 7.44 11.54
CA ARG A 484 2.84 8.13 11.63
C ARG A 484 2.18 8.27 10.26
N ASP A 485 2.93 8.78 9.28
CA ASP A 485 2.44 9.02 7.93
C ASP A 485 2.03 7.72 7.23
N ARG A 486 2.72 6.60 7.52
CA ARG A 486 2.35 5.27 7.03
C ARG A 486 1.13 4.71 7.72
N LEU A 487 1.05 4.78 9.04
CA LEU A 487 -0.08 4.25 9.82
C LEU A 487 -1.38 5.00 9.52
N LEU A 488 -1.29 6.30 9.26
CA LEU A 488 -2.43 7.14 8.87
C LEU A 488 -2.57 7.28 7.35
N ALA A 489 -1.70 6.61 6.56
CA ALA A 489 -1.68 6.73 5.12
C ALA A 489 -3.06 6.43 4.53
N GLY A 490 -3.54 7.34 3.69
CA GLY A 490 -4.83 7.22 3.03
C GLY A 490 -5.93 8.05 3.68
N TYR A 491 -5.93 8.26 4.99
CA TYR A 491 -6.94 9.11 5.64
C TYR A 491 -6.73 10.58 5.30
N ARG A 492 -7.79 11.21 4.79
CA ARG A 492 -7.84 12.64 4.42
C ARG A 492 -8.89 13.39 5.25
N GLN A 493 -9.86 12.68 5.80
CA GLN A 493 -10.96 13.23 6.57
C GLN A 493 -11.19 12.38 7.81
N ILE A 494 -11.15 13.02 8.98
CA ILE A 494 -11.45 12.39 10.27
C ILE A 494 -12.69 13.08 10.83
N LEU A 495 -13.72 12.30 11.12
CA LEU A 495 -14.98 12.74 11.71
C LEU A 495 -15.08 12.10 13.10
N VAL A 496 -15.38 12.88 14.12
CA VAL A 496 -15.57 12.38 15.49
C VAL A 496 -17.03 12.59 15.90
N ASP A 497 -17.70 11.52 16.31
CA ASP A 497 -19.02 11.56 16.95
C ASP A 497 -18.88 11.25 18.44
N GLU A 498 -19.77 11.81 19.25
CA GLU A 498 -19.74 11.66 20.72
C GLU A 498 -18.42 12.11 21.37
N TYR A 499 -17.84 13.19 20.84
CA TYR A 499 -16.60 13.79 21.36
C TYR A 499 -16.68 14.15 22.86
N GLN A 500 -17.88 14.44 23.37
CA GLN A 500 -18.05 14.75 24.80
C GLN A 500 -17.86 13.54 25.75
N ASP A 501 -17.87 12.31 25.21
CA ASP A 501 -17.83 11.08 25.99
C ASP A 501 -16.43 10.46 26.03
N ILE A 502 -15.41 11.12 25.47
CA ILE A 502 -14.03 10.62 25.40
C ILE A 502 -13.23 11.02 26.64
N ASP A 503 -12.27 10.17 27.02
CA ASP A 503 -11.29 10.44 28.08
C ASP A 503 -10.00 11.10 27.53
N GLU A 504 -9.04 11.38 28.41
CA GLU A 504 -7.78 12.03 28.06
C GLU A 504 -6.93 11.21 27.08
N LEU A 505 -6.85 9.88 27.26
CA LEU A 505 -6.10 8.99 26.38
C LEU A 505 -6.72 8.93 24.99
N GLN A 506 -8.05 8.85 24.92
CA GLN A 506 -8.78 8.87 23.65
C GLN A 506 -8.71 10.22 22.94
N TYR A 507 -8.59 11.32 23.69
CA TYR A 507 -8.37 12.65 23.11
C TYR A 507 -6.96 12.83 22.55
N GLU A 508 -5.95 12.23 23.21
CA GLU A 508 -4.56 12.28 22.77
C GLU A 508 -4.30 11.41 21.52
N LEU A 509 -5.03 10.29 21.38
CA LEU A 509 -5.01 9.40 20.21
C LEU A 509 -5.71 10.02 18.99
#